data_AF-E3EKC0-F1
#
_entry.id   AF-E3EKC0-F1
#
_cell.length_a   1.000
_cell.length_b   1.000
_cell.length_c   1.000
_cell.angle_alpha   90.00
_cell.angle_beta   90.00
_cell.angle_gamma   90.00
#
_symmetry.space_group_name_H-M   'P 1'
#
loop_
_entity.id
_entity.type
_entity.pdbx_description
1 polymer ?
#
loop_
_entity_poly.entity_id
_entity_poly.type
_entity_poly.pdbx_seq_one_letter_code
_entity_poly.pdbx_strand_id
1 'polypeptide(L)'
;MRFSDIKLNNRIQFEVECDNSALRNVRGIVLAVGEASIILVTDFGELIEIFEDHMLSITSISMPKLVGDAMTELKNHFTEIYELELKLKELRDKEPMLKQNLFDANFLSKFNIHGAKNRLDKSIEQSLTTFYKDTVLYQVSFGSNPNDQIEIYIVVSNQIEYPNLDEDRDVDKIIRVHAPNEREIFEKYFPFASKPKELEKKVVHQGESIYNIQTHYQMNVDVTKENFLGVRQQIVKALMQLQK
;
A
#
# COMPACT_ATOMS: atom_id res chain seq x y z
N MET A 1 36.57 -19.71 6.82
CA MET A 1 35.80 -19.31 5.62
C MET A 1 35.15 -17.97 5.93
N ARG A 2 34.99 -17.04 4.97
CA ARG A 2 34.21 -15.81 5.22
C ARG A 2 32.73 -16.09 4.96
N PHE A 3 31.84 -15.31 5.58
CA PHE A 3 30.39 -15.42 5.35
C PHE A 3 30.03 -15.31 3.86
N SER A 4 30.67 -14.37 3.16
CA SER A 4 30.55 -14.15 1.71
C SER A 4 30.92 -15.37 0.84
N ASP A 5 31.68 -16.33 1.39
CA ASP A 5 32.16 -17.49 0.65
C ASP A 5 31.18 -18.67 0.73
N ILE A 6 30.15 -18.58 1.59
CA ILE A 6 29.18 -19.65 1.83
C ILE A 6 28.24 -19.78 0.63
N LYS A 7 28.09 -21.02 0.17
CA LYS A 7 27.18 -21.38 -0.92
C LYS A 7 26.21 -22.46 -0.48
N LEU A 8 25.11 -22.55 -1.22
CA LEU A 8 24.16 -23.67 -1.14
C LEU A 8 24.89 -25.01 -1.19
N ASN A 9 24.43 -25.97 -0.38
CA ASN A 9 25.00 -27.31 -0.22
C ASN A 9 26.42 -27.36 0.37
N ASN A 10 27.00 -26.24 0.82
CA ASN A 10 28.22 -26.31 1.61
C ASN A 10 27.95 -27.07 2.92
N ARG A 11 28.88 -27.95 3.28
CA ARG A 11 28.91 -28.64 4.57
C ARG A 11 29.88 -27.90 5.47
N ILE A 12 29.36 -27.39 6.58
CA ILE A 12 30.07 -26.43 7.41
C ILE A 12 29.78 -26.66 8.89
N GLN A 13 30.74 -26.25 9.70
CA GLN A 13 30.62 -26.13 11.15
C GLN A 13 30.74 -24.66 11.52
N PHE A 14 29.82 -24.22 12.37
CA PHE A 14 29.78 -22.90 12.99
C PHE A 14 30.12 -22.99 14.46
N GLU A 15 30.92 -22.03 14.91
CA GLU A 15 30.91 -21.64 16.31
C GLU A 15 30.07 -20.38 16.48
N VAL A 16 29.09 -20.43 17.38
CA VAL A 16 28.13 -19.36 17.61
C VAL A 16 28.27 -18.86 19.04
N GLU A 17 28.24 -17.55 19.22
CA GLU A 17 28.20 -16.95 20.55
C GLU A 17 26.79 -17.13 21.15
N CYS A 18 26.62 -18.16 21.99
CA CYS A 18 25.33 -18.50 22.58
C CYS A 18 25.48 -18.99 24.03
N ASP A 19 24.52 -18.62 24.88
CA ASP A 19 24.42 -19.10 26.27
C ASP A 19 24.09 -20.60 26.35
N ASN A 20 23.41 -21.14 25.33
CA ASN A 20 23.15 -22.57 25.22
C ASN A 20 24.38 -23.30 24.66
N SER A 21 25.06 -24.05 25.51
CA SER A 21 26.27 -24.80 25.15
C SER A 21 26.06 -25.83 24.03
N ALA A 22 24.85 -26.36 23.86
CA ALA A 22 24.52 -27.31 22.80
C ALA A 22 24.46 -26.64 21.40
N LEU A 23 24.24 -25.32 21.34
CA LEU A 23 24.14 -24.54 20.11
C LEU A 23 25.45 -23.80 19.78
N ARG A 24 26.47 -23.89 20.63
CA ARG A 24 27.77 -23.23 20.40
C ARG A 24 28.55 -23.83 19.24
N ASN A 25 28.30 -25.09 18.89
CA ASN A 25 28.96 -25.77 17.80
C ASN A 25 27.92 -26.48 16.95
N VAL A 26 27.55 -25.86 15.83
CA VAL A 26 26.54 -26.43 14.93
C VAL A 26 27.17 -26.89 13.64
N ARG A 27 26.85 -28.12 13.25
CA ARG A 27 27.29 -28.72 11.99
C ARG A 27 26.08 -28.93 11.10
N GLY A 28 26.23 -28.63 9.81
CA GLY A 28 25.14 -28.90 8.89
C GLY A 28 25.45 -28.67 7.43
N ILE A 29 24.41 -28.79 6.62
CA ILE A 29 24.40 -28.50 5.18
C ILE A 29 23.56 -27.25 4.91
N VAL A 30 24.14 -26.31 4.16
CA VAL A 30 23.48 -25.03 3.85
C VAL A 30 22.30 -25.26 2.93
N LEU A 31 21.13 -24.80 3.39
CA LEU A 31 19.87 -24.78 2.65
C LEU A 31 19.68 -23.45 1.93
N ALA A 32 19.96 -22.32 2.57
CA ALA A 32 19.79 -20.98 2.01
C ALA A 32 20.81 -19.99 2.57
N VAL A 33 21.15 -18.96 1.79
CA VAL A 33 22.04 -17.87 2.18
C VAL A 33 21.31 -16.56 1.94
N GLY A 34 21.02 -15.82 3.01
CA GLY A 34 20.47 -14.47 2.99
C GLY A 34 21.58 -13.41 3.02
N GLU A 35 21.19 -12.14 3.14
CA GLU A 35 22.15 -11.02 3.18
C GLU A 35 22.96 -11.00 4.49
N ALA A 36 22.36 -11.37 5.62
CA ALA A 36 22.98 -11.36 6.95
C ALA A 36 22.69 -12.62 7.77
N SER A 37 22.07 -13.63 7.16
CA SER A 37 21.78 -14.91 7.80
C SER A 37 21.97 -16.08 6.84
N ILE A 38 22.10 -17.26 7.40
CA ILE A 38 22.09 -18.53 6.68
C ILE A 38 21.09 -19.47 7.31
N ILE A 39 20.50 -20.33 6.49
CA ILE A 39 19.65 -21.42 6.94
C ILE A 39 20.33 -22.72 6.59
N LEU A 40 20.44 -23.62 7.56
CA LEU A 40 21.08 -24.93 7.38
C LEU A 40 20.27 -26.04 8.06
N VAL A 41 20.45 -27.25 7.55
CA VAL A 41 19.96 -28.47 8.18
C VAL A 41 21.10 -29.06 8.98
N THR A 42 20.90 -29.21 10.30
CA THR A 42 21.90 -29.73 11.21
C THR A 42 22.13 -31.23 10.99
N ASP A 43 23.24 -31.76 11.47
CA ASP A 43 23.51 -33.20 11.48
C ASP A 43 22.60 -34.00 12.43
N PHE A 44 21.84 -33.30 13.28
CA PHE A 44 20.73 -33.85 14.08
C PHE A 44 19.36 -33.73 13.38
N GLY A 45 19.33 -33.12 12.19
CA GLY A 45 18.14 -33.03 11.35
C GLY A 45 17.21 -31.86 11.65
N GLU A 46 17.66 -30.88 12.42
CA GLU A 46 16.91 -29.66 12.71
C GLU A 46 17.22 -28.58 11.67
N LEU A 47 16.22 -27.76 11.35
CA LEU A 47 16.42 -26.54 10.57
C LEU A 47 16.78 -25.40 11.53
N ILE A 48 17.89 -24.71 11.28
CA ILE A 48 18.26 -23.54 12.06
C ILE A 48 18.65 -22.38 11.16
N GLU A 49 18.39 -21.17 11.65
CA GLU A 49 18.87 -19.92 11.07
C GLU A 49 19.98 -19.35 11.97
N ILE A 50 21.11 -18.97 11.37
CA ILE A 50 22.24 -18.34 12.06
C ILE A 50 22.51 -16.98 11.42
N PHE A 51 22.54 -15.94 12.24
CA PHE A 51 22.89 -14.58 11.84
C PHE A 51 24.41 -14.37 11.86
N GLU A 52 24.92 -13.58 10.91
CA GLU A 52 26.37 -13.32 10.74
C GLU A 52 27.01 -12.70 11.99
N ASP A 53 26.30 -11.81 12.68
CA ASP A 53 26.75 -11.13 13.89
C ASP A 53 26.97 -12.06 15.09
N HIS A 54 26.34 -13.23 15.09
CA HIS A 54 26.50 -14.25 16.13
C HIS A 54 27.60 -15.28 15.79
N MET A 55 28.21 -15.22 14.60
CA MET A 55 29.21 -16.19 14.17
C MET A 55 30.61 -15.84 14.65
N LEU A 56 31.21 -16.76 15.41
CA LEU A 56 32.60 -16.66 15.85
C LEU A 56 33.56 -17.27 14.82
N SER A 57 33.21 -18.42 14.25
CA SER A 57 34.05 -19.11 13.27
C SER A 57 33.25 -19.98 12.30
N ILE A 58 33.78 -20.15 11.08
CA ILE A 58 33.15 -20.91 10.00
C ILE A 58 34.18 -21.82 9.34
N THR A 59 33.93 -23.12 9.39
CA THR A 59 34.85 -24.14 8.87
C THR A 59 34.12 -25.06 7.91
N SER A 60 34.68 -25.32 6.73
CA SER A 60 34.17 -26.38 5.86
C SER A 60 34.56 -27.74 6.41
N ILE A 61 33.62 -28.67 6.40
CA ILE A 61 33.81 -30.01 6.97
C ILE A 61 33.48 -31.09 5.95
N SER A 62 34.20 -32.21 6.05
CA SER A 62 33.83 -33.46 5.41
C SER A 62 32.99 -34.30 6.36
N MET A 63 31.93 -34.91 5.86
CA MET A 63 31.10 -35.85 6.63
C MET A 63 31.22 -37.26 6.05
N PRO A 64 31.02 -38.31 6.87
CA PRO A 64 30.89 -39.68 6.37
C PRO A 64 29.81 -39.75 5.28
N LYS A 65 30.04 -40.53 4.22
CA LYS A 65 29.14 -40.61 3.07
C LYS A 65 27.68 -40.89 3.47
N LEU A 66 27.47 -41.86 4.36
CA LEU A 66 26.14 -42.24 4.84
C LEU A 66 25.38 -41.07 5.49
N VAL A 67 26.07 -40.29 6.34
CA VAL A 67 25.51 -39.10 6.99
C VAL A 67 25.27 -38.00 5.95
N GLY A 68 26.23 -37.79 5.05
CA GLY A 68 26.13 -36.80 3.99
C GLY A 68 24.96 -37.05 3.03
N ASP A 69 24.68 -38.32 2.70
CA ASP A 69 23.57 -38.72 1.84
C ASP A 69 22.23 -38.48 2.57
N ALA A 70 22.09 -38.92 3.82
CA ALA A 70 20.89 -38.70 4.65
C ALA A 70 20.58 -37.20 4.87
N MET A 71 21.61 -36.39 5.15
CA MET A 71 21.44 -34.94 5.29
C MET A 71 21.05 -34.28 3.97
N THR A 72 21.53 -34.79 2.84
CA THR A 72 21.14 -34.26 1.53
C THR A 72 19.66 -34.54 1.24
N GLU A 73 19.20 -35.76 1.56
CA GLU A 73 17.78 -36.12 1.46
C GLU A 73 16.91 -35.23 2.35
N LEU A 74 17.30 -35.04 3.61
CA LEU A 74 16.59 -34.17 4.54
C LEU A 74 16.60 -32.70 4.11
N LYS A 75 17.74 -32.20 3.60
CA LYS A 75 17.84 -30.85 3.03
C LYS A 75 16.92 -30.68 1.83
N ASN A 76 16.82 -31.68 0.96
CA ASN A 76 15.91 -31.65 -0.17
C ASN A 76 14.44 -31.62 0.30
N HIS A 77 14.09 -32.40 1.33
CA HIS A 77 12.77 -32.36 1.94
C HIS A 77 12.43 -30.96 2.50
N PHE A 78 13.33 -30.34 3.26
CA PHE A 78 13.13 -28.96 3.74
C PHE A 78 13.09 -27.92 2.62
N THR A 79 13.81 -28.14 1.53
CA THR A 79 13.72 -27.29 0.33
C THR A 79 12.30 -27.33 -0.24
N GLU A 80 11.73 -28.53 -0.38
CA GLU A 80 10.36 -28.71 -0.88
C GLU A 80 9.33 -28.02 0.02
N ILE A 81 9.47 -28.13 1.36
CA ILE A 81 8.61 -27.42 2.32
C ILE A 81 8.71 -25.91 2.10
N TYR A 82 9.92 -25.37 2.04
CA TYR A 82 10.15 -23.93 1.86
C TYR A 82 9.53 -23.40 0.55
N GLU A 83 9.68 -24.14 -0.55
CA GLU A 83 9.06 -23.80 -1.83
C GLU A 83 7.52 -23.81 -1.76
N LEU A 84 6.94 -24.79 -1.06
CA LEU A 84 5.50 -24.87 -0.83
C LEU A 84 4.99 -23.71 0.03
N GLU A 85 5.73 -23.29 1.06
CA GLU A 85 5.39 -22.14 1.89
C GLU A 85 5.41 -20.83 1.10
N LEU A 86 6.42 -20.63 0.24
CA LEU A 86 6.48 -19.49 -0.67
C LEU A 86 5.27 -19.47 -1.61
N LYS A 87 4.93 -20.61 -2.21
CA LYS A 87 3.76 -20.74 -3.08
C LYS A 87 2.45 -20.48 -2.32
N LEU A 88 2.34 -20.96 -1.09
CA LEU A 88 1.17 -20.71 -0.23
C LEU A 88 1.03 -19.22 0.08
N LYS A 89 2.14 -18.53 0.34
CA LYS A 89 2.17 -17.08 0.53
C LYS A 89 1.68 -16.35 -0.71
N GLU A 90 2.18 -16.67 -1.90
CA GLU A 90 1.72 -16.08 -3.15
C GLU A 90 0.23 -16.29 -3.42
N LEU A 91 -0.31 -17.47 -3.08
CA LEU A 91 -1.73 -17.77 -3.21
C LEU A 91 -2.58 -16.92 -2.25
N ARG A 92 -2.12 -16.74 -1.00
CA ARG A 92 -2.77 -15.88 -0.01
C ARG A 92 -2.74 -14.41 -0.45
N ASP A 93 -1.63 -13.94 -0.99
CA ASP A 93 -1.48 -12.56 -1.48
C ASP A 93 -2.43 -12.25 -2.66
N LYS A 94 -2.84 -13.27 -3.42
CA LYS A 94 -3.85 -13.14 -4.50
C LYS A 94 -5.29 -13.10 -4.00
N GLU A 95 -5.57 -13.61 -2.79
CA GLU A 95 -6.93 -13.75 -2.27
C GLU A 95 -7.71 -12.42 -2.17
N PRO A 96 -7.12 -11.29 -1.69
CA PRO A 96 -7.81 -10.01 -1.64
C PRO A 96 -8.28 -9.52 -3.01
N MET A 97 -7.44 -9.68 -4.05
CA MET A 97 -7.79 -9.32 -5.43
C MET A 97 -8.97 -10.16 -5.94
N LEU A 98 -8.97 -11.47 -5.69
CA LEU A 98 -10.06 -12.35 -6.10
C LEU A 98 -11.37 -12.02 -5.39
N LYS A 99 -11.32 -11.72 -4.08
CA LYS A 99 -12.49 -11.23 -3.33
C LYS A 99 -13.03 -9.94 -3.95
N GLN A 100 -12.15 -8.99 -4.29
CA GLN A 100 -12.54 -7.74 -4.92
C GLN A 100 -13.19 -7.96 -6.28
N ASN A 101 -12.65 -8.87 -7.11
CA ASN A 101 -13.23 -9.25 -8.40
C ASN A 101 -14.63 -9.86 -8.23
N LEU A 102 -14.83 -10.70 -7.21
CA LEU A 102 -16.14 -11.27 -6.91
C LEU A 102 -17.14 -10.19 -6.49
N PHE A 103 -16.74 -9.26 -5.62
CA PHE A 103 -17.58 -8.13 -5.23
C PHE A 103 -17.95 -7.25 -6.43
N ASP A 104 -16.98 -6.99 -7.32
CA ASP A 104 -17.22 -6.24 -8.55
C ASP A 104 -18.18 -6.98 -9.49
N ALA A 105 -17.98 -8.27 -9.71
CA ALA A 105 -18.88 -9.08 -10.54
C ALA A 105 -20.32 -9.12 -9.97
N ASN A 106 -20.45 -9.31 -8.66
CA ASN A 106 -21.74 -9.29 -7.97
C ASN A 106 -22.43 -7.93 -8.12
N PHE A 107 -21.71 -6.83 -7.95
CA PHE A 107 -22.22 -5.48 -8.17
C PHE A 107 -22.67 -5.29 -9.63
N LEU A 108 -21.80 -5.58 -10.59
CA LEU A 108 -22.08 -5.41 -12.02
C LEU A 108 -23.26 -6.25 -12.51
N SER A 109 -23.51 -7.41 -11.89
CA SER A 109 -24.69 -8.22 -12.19
C SER A 109 -26.03 -7.51 -11.92
N LYS A 110 -26.04 -6.54 -10.99
CA LYS A 110 -27.19 -5.75 -10.56
C LYS A 110 -26.88 -4.25 -10.63
N PHE A 111 -26.12 -3.86 -11.66
CA PHE A 111 -25.62 -2.50 -11.82
C PHE A 111 -26.76 -1.47 -11.73
N ASN A 112 -26.53 -0.42 -10.95
CA ASN A 112 -27.35 0.79 -10.88
C ASN A 112 -26.49 1.95 -10.36
N ILE A 113 -26.89 3.19 -10.63
CA ILE A 113 -26.06 4.36 -10.34
C ILE A 113 -25.82 4.58 -8.84
N HIS A 114 -26.80 4.28 -8.00
CA HIS A 114 -26.66 4.40 -6.55
C HIS A 114 -25.68 3.36 -5.99
N GLY A 115 -25.72 2.14 -6.53
CA GLY A 115 -24.77 1.08 -6.24
C GLY A 115 -23.36 1.42 -6.71
N ALA A 116 -23.22 2.09 -7.87
CA ALA A 116 -21.93 2.56 -8.38
C ALA A 116 -21.29 3.57 -7.40
N LYS A 117 -22.07 4.56 -6.95
CA LYS A 117 -21.65 5.51 -5.91
C LYS A 117 -21.21 4.79 -4.64
N ASN A 118 -22.05 3.91 -4.09
CA ASN A 118 -21.72 3.18 -2.87
C ASN A 118 -20.50 2.26 -3.03
N ARG A 119 -20.26 1.76 -4.24
CA ARG A 119 -19.07 0.96 -4.55
C ARG A 119 -17.83 1.84 -4.57
N LEU A 120 -17.88 3.05 -5.13
CA LEU A 120 -16.77 4.02 -5.08
C LEU A 120 -16.41 4.37 -3.63
N ASP A 121 -17.38 4.75 -2.81
CA ASP A 121 -17.17 5.08 -1.38
C ASP A 121 -16.45 3.98 -0.60
N LYS A 122 -16.79 2.71 -0.89
CA LYS A 122 -16.26 1.55 -0.15
C LYS A 122 -14.96 0.99 -0.73
N SER A 123 -14.61 1.32 -1.97
CA SER A 123 -13.48 0.69 -2.66
C SER A 123 -12.28 1.61 -2.86
N ILE A 124 -12.45 2.90 -2.62
CA ILE A 124 -11.36 3.87 -2.63
C ILE A 124 -10.91 4.09 -1.18
N GLU A 125 -9.61 4.00 -0.92
CA GLU A 125 -9.07 4.21 0.42
C GLU A 125 -9.34 5.63 0.93
N GLN A 126 -9.67 5.76 2.21
CA GLN A 126 -9.96 7.07 2.82
C GLN A 126 -8.77 8.04 2.75
N SER A 127 -7.55 7.51 2.76
CA SER A 127 -6.30 8.27 2.55
C SER A 127 -6.22 8.95 1.18
N LEU A 128 -6.92 8.43 0.16
CA LEU A 128 -6.99 9.02 -1.17
C LEU A 128 -8.14 10.03 -1.31
N THR A 129 -9.17 9.95 -0.46
CA THR A 129 -10.32 10.87 -0.49
C THR A 129 -10.22 11.98 0.54
N THR A 130 -9.34 11.88 1.53
CA THR A 130 -9.06 12.95 2.49
C THR A 130 -7.57 13.01 2.78
N PHE A 131 -6.89 14.02 2.27
CA PHE A 131 -5.44 14.17 2.43
C PHE A 131 -5.02 15.64 2.41
N TYR A 132 -3.85 15.90 3.01
CA TYR A 132 -3.18 17.19 2.89
C TYR A 132 -2.16 17.14 1.75
N LYS A 133 -2.08 18.24 1.01
CA LYS A 133 -0.95 18.56 0.14
C LYS A 133 -0.44 19.93 0.55
N ASP A 134 0.80 19.97 1.00
CA ASP A 134 1.38 21.13 1.69
C ASP A 134 0.47 21.58 2.86
N THR A 135 -0.11 22.78 2.79
CA THR A 135 -1.02 23.33 3.81
C THR A 135 -2.50 23.21 3.43
N VAL A 136 -2.81 22.55 2.30
CA VAL A 136 -4.15 22.51 1.72
C VAL A 136 -4.77 21.14 1.93
N LEU A 137 -5.98 21.12 2.51
CA LEU A 137 -6.76 19.90 2.72
C LEU A 137 -7.65 19.64 1.51
N TYR A 138 -7.56 18.42 0.97
CA TYR A 138 -8.43 17.91 -0.08
C TYR A 138 -9.43 16.93 0.52
N GLN A 139 -10.71 17.09 0.18
CA GLN A 139 -11.78 16.17 0.54
C GLN A 139 -12.61 15.83 -0.69
N VAL A 140 -12.70 14.55 -1.03
CA VAL A 140 -13.40 14.03 -2.21
C VAL A 140 -14.56 13.16 -1.78
N SER A 141 -15.73 13.39 -2.36
CA SER A 141 -16.92 12.57 -2.14
C SER A 141 -17.69 12.32 -3.43
N PHE A 142 -18.57 11.33 -3.42
CA PHE A 142 -19.29 10.89 -4.60
C PHE A 142 -20.81 11.05 -4.42
N GLY A 143 -21.47 11.61 -5.42
CA GLY A 143 -22.92 11.65 -5.57
C GLY A 143 -23.38 10.76 -6.72
N SER A 144 -24.65 10.34 -6.67
CA SER A 144 -25.34 9.76 -7.81
C SER A 144 -26.41 10.72 -8.27
N ASN A 145 -26.47 11.03 -9.56
CA ASN A 145 -27.51 11.90 -10.10
C ASN A 145 -28.56 11.12 -10.92
N PRO A 146 -29.73 11.74 -11.21
CA PRO A 146 -30.82 11.07 -11.92
C PRO A 146 -30.53 10.75 -13.39
N ASN A 147 -29.42 11.23 -13.95
CA ASN A 147 -29.05 11.09 -15.36
C ASN A 147 -28.04 9.95 -15.58
N ASP A 148 -28.00 8.96 -14.68
CA ASP A 148 -27.04 7.86 -14.68
C ASP A 148 -25.56 8.33 -14.63
N GLN A 149 -25.28 9.45 -13.96
CA GLN A 149 -23.92 9.95 -13.77
C GLN A 149 -23.50 9.88 -12.30
N ILE A 150 -22.20 9.70 -12.11
CA ILE A 150 -21.55 9.91 -10.83
C ILE A 150 -21.06 11.34 -10.77
N GLU A 151 -21.42 12.03 -9.69
CA GLU A 151 -20.91 13.35 -9.37
C GLU A 151 -19.70 13.18 -8.46
N ILE A 152 -18.57 13.77 -8.82
CA ILE A 152 -17.38 13.83 -7.97
C ILE A 152 -17.31 15.23 -7.41
N TYR A 153 -17.47 15.33 -6.09
CA TYR A 153 -17.36 16.57 -5.33
C TYR A 153 -15.98 16.66 -4.72
N ILE A 154 -15.27 17.76 -4.97
CA ILE A 154 -13.93 18.01 -4.43
C ILE A 154 -13.97 19.32 -3.66
N VAL A 155 -13.73 19.26 -2.36
CA VAL A 155 -13.58 20.42 -1.49
C VAL A 155 -12.11 20.60 -1.21
N VAL A 156 -11.59 21.78 -1.54
CA VAL A 156 -10.21 22.16 -1.27
C VAL A 156 -10.21 23.27 -0.24
N SER A 157 -9.59 23.04 0.90
CA SER A 157 -9.59 23.96 2.04
C SER A 157 -8.19 24.45 2.34
N ASN A 158 -8.04 25.76 2.44
CA ASN A 158 -6.84 26.41 2.96
C ASN A 158 -7.15 27.00 4.33
N GLN A 159 -6.35 26.67 5.32
CA GLN A 159 -6.51 27.19 6.67
C GLN A 159 -5.67 28.45 6.84
N ILE A 160 -6.28 29.52 7.36
CA ILE A 160 -5.59 30.76 7.70
C ILE A 160 -5.89 31.19 9.12
N GLU A 161 -4.97 31.96 9.68
CA GLU A 161 -5.18 32.71 10.91
C GLU A 161 -5.42 34.18 10.57
N TYR A 162 -6.50 34.75 11.09
CA TYR A 162 -6.89 36.14 10.88
C TYR A 162 -7.45 36.75 12.18
N PRO A 163 -6.61 37.43 12.99
CA PRO A 163 -7.07 38.05 14.22
C PRO A 163 -7.93 39.29 13.92
N ASN A 164 -9.21 39.23 14.32
CA ASN A 164 -10.23 40.28 14.15
C ASN A 164 -10.77 40.45 12.71
N LEU A 165 -11.31 39.37 12.14
CA LEU A 165 -12.00 39.41 10.86
C LEU A 165 -13.33 40.21 10.96
N ASP A 166 -13.47 41.27 10.17
CA ASP A 166 -14.77 41.93 9.97
C ASP A 166 -15.51 41.20 8.83
N GLU A 167 -16.41 40.28 9.17
CA GLU A 167 -17.10 39.40 8.20
C GLU A 167 -17.81 40.18 7.09
N ASP A 168 -18.33 41.38 7.38
CA ASP A 168 -19.07 42.20 6.43
C ASP A 168 -18.17 42.90 5.40
N ARG A 169 -16.86 43.01 5.65
CA ARG A 169 -15.91 43.76 4.80
C ARG A 169 -14.75 42.94 4.27
N ASP A 170 -14.33 41.91 5.00
CA ASP A 170 -13.09 41.19 4.72
C ASP A 170 -13.30 39.86 4.00
N VAL A 171 -14.51 39.27 4.02
CA VAL A 171 -14.79 37.95 3.44
C VAL A 171 -14.45 37.87 1.95
N ASP A 172 -14.91 38.83 1.14
CA ASP A 172 -14.63 38.84 -0.31
C ASP A 172 -13.13 38.98 -0.61
N LYS A 173 -12.43 39.79 0.18
CA LYS A 173 -10.98 39.98 0.07
C LYS A 173 -10.24 38.70 0.42
N ILE A 174 -10.67 38.01 1.48
CA ILE A 174 -10.05 36.77 1.95
C ILE A 174 -10.29 35.63 0.97
N ILE A 175 -11.51 35.49 0.45
CA ILE A 175 -11.81 34.55 -0.62
C ILE A 175 -10.90 34.81 -1.82
N ARG A 176 -10.78 36.06 -2.26
CA ARG A 176 -9.96 36.41 -3.43
C ARG A 176 -8.48 36.06 -3.26
N VAL A 177 -7.94 36.19 -2.05
CA VAL A 177 -6.50 36.00 -1.79
C VAL A 177 -6.16 34.56 -1.41
N HIS A 178 -7.02 33.89 -0.63
CA HIS A 178 -6.70 32.63 0.03
C HIS A 178 -7.47 31.42 -0.47
N ALA A 179 -8.51 31.61 -1.31
CA ALA A 179 -9.27 30.48 -1.85
C ALA A 179 -8.42 29.65 -2.82
N PRO A 180 -8.34 28.33 -2.62
CA PRO A 180 -7.59 27.44 -3.53
C PRO A 180 -8.12 27.49 -4.97
N ASN A 181 -7.23 27.64 -5.94
CA ASN A 181 -7.57 27.60 -7.36
C ASN A 181 -6.95 26.37 -8.04
N GLU A 182 -7.66 25.24 -7.96
CA GLU A 182 -7.19 23.92 -8.36
C GLU A 182 -7.87 23.40 -9.63
N ARG A 183 -8.69 24.23 -10.29
CA ARG A 183 -9.48 23.81 -11.45
C ARG A 183 -8.63 23.21 -12.56
N GLU A 184 -7.53 23.88 -12.93
CA GLU A 184 -6.63 23.42 -13.99
C GLU A 184 -5.93 22.11 -13.61
N ILE A 185 -5.63 21.93 -12.33
CA ILE A 185 -5.02 20.71 -11.79
C ILE A 185 -6.01 19.55 -11.89
N PHE A 186 -7.28 19.77 -11.57
CA PHE A 186 -8.34 18.78 -11.77
C PHE A 186 -8.58 18.48 -13.25
N GLU A 187 -8.61 19.49 -14.13
CA GLU A 187 -8.71 19.30 -15.59
C GLU A 187 -7.56 18.45 -16.15
N LYS A 188 -6.36 18.59 -15.57
CA LYS A 188 -5.17 17.84 -15.97
C LYS A 188 -5.21 16.37 -15.53
N TYR A 189 -5.67 16.08 -14.30
CA TYR A 189 -5.57 14.74 -13.72
C TYR A 189 -6.81 13.88 -13.90
N PHE A 190 -8.00 14.47 -14.03
CA PHE A 190 -9.22 13.73 -14.30
C PHE A 190 -9.51 13.71 -15.80
N PRO A 191 -9.27 12.58 -16.51
CA PRO A 191 -9.35 12.51 -17.97
C PRO A 191 -10.79 12.30 -18.46
N PHE A 192 -11.75 12.99 -17.85
CA PHE A 192 -13.18 12.87 -18.19
C PHE A 192 -13.60 13.97 -19.16
N ALA A 193 -14.60 13.67 -20.00
CA ALA A 193 -15.12 14.64 -20.95
C ALA A 193 -15.76 15.86 -20.27
N SER A 194 -16.41 15.63 -19.11
CA SER A 194 -16.94 16.70 -18.28
C SER A 194 -15.83 17.35 -17.47
N LYS A 195 -15.66 18.66 -17.67
CA LYS A 195 -14.68 19.45 -16.93
C LYS A 195 -15.17 19.76 -15.52
N PRO A 196 -14.26 19.85 -14.52
CA PRO A 196 -14.57 20.38 -13.20
C PRO A 196 -15.14 21.79 -13.30
N LYS A 197 -16.24 21.99 -12.59
CA LYS A 197 -16.89 23.29 -12.41
C LYS A 197 -16.65 23.74 -10.97
N GLU A 198 -16.20 24.97 -10.80
CA GLU A 198 -16.23 25.64 -9.50
C GLU A 198 -17.69 25.99 -9.18
N LEU A 199 -18.17 25.54 -8.04
CA LEU A 199 -19.54 25.80 -7.58
C LEU A 199 -19.58 27.05 -6.71
N GLU A 200 -18.72 27.12 -5.71
CA GLU A 200 -18.71 28.18 -4.71
C GLU A 200 -17.38 28.26 -3.96
N LYS A 201 -17.16 29.44 -3.35
CA LYS A 201 -16.10 29.70 -2.39
C LYS A 201 -16.70 30.16 -1.08
N LYS A 202 -16.20 29.64 0.04
CA LYS A 202 -16.75 29.89 1.37
C LYS A 202 -15.65 30.12 2.38
N VAL A 203 -15.89 31.01 3.33
CA VAL A 203 -15.10 31.15 4.55
C VAL A 203 -15.87 30.47 5.68
N VAL A 204 -15.22 29.57 6.39
CA VAL A 204 -15.80 28.82 7.51
C VAL A 204 -14.98 29.10 8.76
N HIS A 205 -15.59 29.73 9.76
CA HIS A 205 -14.95 29.97 11.07
C HIS A 205 -14.81 28.65 11.82
N GLN A 206 -13.59 28.34 12.27
CA GLN A 206 -13.28 27.11 13.03
C GLN A 206 -13.12 27.37 14.54
N GLY A 207 -13.21 28.63 14.97
CA GLY A 207 -12.99 29.06 16.35
C GLY A 207 -11.77 29.99 16.48
N GLU A 208 -11.77 30.81 17.55
CA GLU A 208 -10.75 31.84 17.79
C GLU A 208 -10.51 32.72 16.56
N SER A 209 -9.27 32.82 16.08
CA SER A 209 -8.85 33.57 14.89
C SER A 209 -8.62 32.65 13.68
N ILE A 210 -9.15 31.43 13.66
CA ILE A 210 -8.88 30.42 12.62
C ILE A 210 -10.04 30.31 11.64
N TYR A 211 -9.73 30.39 10.34
CA TYR A 211 -10.69 30.33 9.25
C TYR A 211 -10.25 29.31 8.19
N ASN A 212 -11.21 28.56 7.67
CA ASN A 212 -11.02 27.68 6.51
C ASN A 212 -11.65 28.33 5.28
N ILE A 213 -10.84 28.61 4.26
CA ILE A 213 -11.32 29.07 2.96
C ILE A 213 -11.43 27.86 2.07
N GLN A 214 -12.67 27.53 1.72
CA GLN A 214 -13.01 26.37 0.93
C GLN A 214 -13.36 26.78 -0.48
N THR A 215 -12.85 26.05 -1.47
CA THR A 215 -13.37 26.08 -2.84
C THR A 215 -13.97 24.73 -3.18
N HIS A 216 -15.21 24.76 -3.65
CA HIS A 216 -16.01 23.58 -3.96
C HIS A 216 -16.03 23.36 -5.47
N TYR A 217 -15.64 22.16 -5.88
CA TYR A 217 -15.63 21.75 -7.28
C TYR A 217 -16.53 20.54 -7.49
N GLN A 218 -17.16 20.46 -8.66
CA GLN A 218 -17.96 19.33 -9.08
C GLN A 218 -17.62 18.93 -10.52
N MET A 219 -17.56 17.62 -10.76
CA MET A 219 -17.53 17.05 -12.11
C MET A 219 -18.52 15.89 -12.21
N ASN A 220 -19.09 15.68 -13.39
CA ASN A 220 -20.04 14.60 -13.64
C ASN A 220 -19.41 13.58 -14.59
N VAL A 221 -19.52 12.30 -14.28
CA VAL A 221 -18.93 11.22 -15.06
C VAL A 221 -20.02 10.25 -15.46
N ASP A 222 -20.15 9.99 -16.75
CA ASP A 222 -21.10 9.01 -17.28
C ASP A 222 -20.64 7.60 -16.90
N VAL A 223 -21.53 6.84 -16.27
CA VAL A 223 -21.22 5.49 -15.81
C VAL A 223 -22.25 4.50 -16.32
N THR A 224 -21.77 3.46 -16.97
CA THR A 224 -22.52 2.28 -17.37
C THR A 224 -21.95 1.04 -16.70
N LYS A 225 -22.68 -0.06 -16.82
CA LYS A 225 -22.22 -1.38 -16.36
C LYS A 225 -20.88 -1.76 -17.00
N GLU A 226 -20.69 -1.43 -18.27
CA GLU A 226 -19.52 -1.82 -19.06
C GLU A 226 -18.29 -0.98 -18.72
N ASN A 227 -18.48 0.29 -18.35
CA ASN A 227 -17.37 1.23 -18.16
C ASN A 227 -16.99 1.45 -16.68
N PHE A 228 -17.84 1.05 -15.71
CA PHE A 228 -17.69 1.41 -14.30
C PHE A 228 -16.31 1.09 -13.71
N LEU A 229 -15.78 -0.12 -13.98
CA LEU A 229 -14.48 -0.52 -13.44
C LEU A 229 -13.34 0.36 -13.99
N GLY A 230 -13.43 0.74 -15.27
CA GLY A 230 -12.48 1.66 -15.90
C GLY A 230 -12.57 3.06 -15.31
N VAL A 231 -13.80 3.57 -15.12
CA VAL A 231 -14.05 4.88 -14.47
C VAL A 231 -13.45 4.88 -13.07
N ARG A 232 -13.73 3.86 -12.25
CA ARG A 232 -13.17 3.74 -10.90
C ARG A 232 -11.63 3.77 -10.91
N GLN A 233 -11.00 3.03 -11.82
CA GLN A 233 -9.54 3.03 -11.93
C GLN A 233 -8.98 4.40 -12.31
N GLN A 234 -9.66 5.12 -13.21
CA GLN A 234 -9.28 6.49 -13.59
C GLN A 234 -9.40 7.46 -12.41
N ILE A 235 -10.48 7.36 -11.61
CA ILE A 235 -10.65 8.15 -10.38
C ILE A 235 -9.51 7.86 -9.41
N VAL A 236 -9.25 6.59 -9.10
CA VAL A 236 -8.16 6.21 -8.17
C VAL A 236 -6.82 6.76 -8.64
N LYS A 237 -6.51 6.60 -9.94
CA LYS A 237 -5.26 7.12 -10.51
C LYS A 237 -5.17 8.64 -10.41
N ALA A 238 -6.25 9.37 -10.68
CA ALA A 238 -6.29 10.83 -10.56
C ALA A 238 -6.07 11.27 -9.10
N LEU A 239 -6.69 10.60 -8.13
CA LEU A 239 -6.51 10.89 -6.70
C LEU A 239 -5.06 10.63 -6.25
N MET A 240 -4.45 9.51 -6.68
CA MET A 240 -3.03 9.24 -6.41
C MET A 240 -2.10 10.28 -7.04
N GLN A 241 -2.47 10.88 -8.18
CA GLN A 241 -1.71 11.96 -8.81
C GLN A 241 -1.87 13.29 -8.07
N LEU A 242 -3.06 13.56 -7.51
CA LEU A 242 -3.29 14.75 -6.70
C LEU A 242 -2.51 14.72 -5.39
N GLN A 243 -2.36 13.54 -4.78
CA GLN A 243 -1.61 13.36 -3.54
C GLN A 243 -0.09 13.54 -3.71
N LYS A 244 0.44 13.39 -4.93
CA LYS A 244 1.85 13.61 -5.27
C LYS A 244 2.17 15.08 -5.51
#